data_AF-A0AAP0C360-F1
#
_entry.id   AF-A0AAP0C360-F1
#
_cell.length_a   1.000
_cell.length_b   1.000
_cell.length_c   1.000
_cell.angle_alpha   90.00
_cell.angle_beta   90.00
_cell.angle_gamma   90.00
#
_symmetry.space_group_name_H-M   'P 1'
#
loop_
_entity.id
_entity.type
_entity.pdbx_description
1 polymer ?
#
loop_
_entity_poly.entity_id
_entity_poly.type
_entity_poly.pdbx_seq_one_letter_code
_entity_poly.pdbx_strand_id
1 'polypeptide(L)'
;MSGLNPCESFSKFDTSKIVAFSEMYPNDFSNGERGCLLGDLTVFYHTVKVDDKFKNLGGITDLARAMVETGTHKTFPLVYRVLKLALVLPVATATVERCFSKMKLIKTDLRNRMGDEFLNNALLCAVEKESFLKVKEEDVMARFQAFKNRRGNIF
;
A
#
# COMPACT_ATOMS: atom_id res chain seq x y z
N MET A 1 13.64 -1.04 -1.99
CA MET A 1 13.36 -1.99 -0.89
C MET A 1 13.91 -3.37 -1.23
N SER A 2 15.23 -3.56 -1.17
CA SER A 2 15.89 -4.85 -1.47
C SER A 2 16.34 -5.60 -0.21
N GLY A 3 16.22 -4.99 0.97
CA GLY A 3 16.78 -5.50 2.24
C GLY A 3 16.19 -6.82 2.73
N LEU A 4 14.95 -7.14 2.39
CA LEU A 4 14.29 -8.40 2.78
C LEU A 4 14.19 -9.39 1.62
N ASN A 5 14.89 -9.15 0.51
CA ASN A 5 14.80 -10.04 -0.64
C ASN A 5 15.55 -11.36 -0.36
N PRO A 6 14.87 -12.53 -0.40
CA PRO A 6 15.52 -13.81 -0.15
C PRO A 6 16.40 -14.30 -1.32
N CYS A 7 16.33 -13.66 -2.49
CA CYS A 7 17.16 -14.00 -3.64
C CYS A 7 18.65 -14.06 -3.27
N GLU A 8 19.38 -14.97 -3.93
CA GLU A 8 20.82 -15.18 -3.70
C GLU A 8 21.16 -15.40 -2.22
N SER A 9 20.31 -16.15 -1.49
CA SER A 9 20.48 -16.43 -0.06
C SER A 9 20.58 -15.13 0.78
N PHE A 10 19.67 -14.19 0.54
CA PHE A 10 19.62 -12.91 1.24
C PHE A 10 20.89 -12.06 1.03
N SER A 11 21.48 -12.07 -0.17
CA SER A 11 22.71 -11.32 -0.49
C SER A 11 22.57 -9.81 -0.27
N LYS A 12 21.35 -9.30 -0.42
CA LYS A 12 20.99 -7.88 -0.27
C LYS A 12 20.45 -7.54 1.12
N PHE A 13 20.57 -8.44 2.09
CA PHE A 13 20.08 -8.20 3.44
C PHE A 13 20.84 -7.09 4.13
N ASP A 14 20.10 -6.08 4.58
CA ASP A 14 20.66 -4.85 5.11
C ASP A 14 19.75 -4.34 6.24
N THR A 15 20.16 -4.62 7.47
CA THR A 15 19.42 -4.25 8.68
C THR A 15 19.25 -2.75 8.80
N SER A 16 20.29 -1.97 8.48
CA SER A 16 20.26 -0.51 8.54
C SER A 16 19.22 0.08 7.60
N LYS A 17 19.13 -0.42 6.36
CA LYS A 17 18.09 0.02 5.41
C LYS A 17 16.68 -0.37 5.84
N ILE A 18 16.52 -1.54 6.47
CA ILE A 18 15.22 -2.00 6.96
C ILE A 18 14.76 -1.19 8.18
N VAL A 19 15.68 -0.83 9.08
CA VAL A 19 15.38 0.05 10.21
C VAL A 19 15.04 1.45 9.71
N ALA A 20 15.83 2.02 8.80
CA ALA A 20 15.53 3.31 8.17
C ALA A 20 14.15 3.31 7.47
N PHE A 21 13.76 2.19 6.86
CA PHE A 21 12.41 2.05 6.32
C PHE A 21 11.32 2.18 7.39
N SER A 22 11.52 1.61 8.59
CA SER A 22 10.56 1.73 9.70
C SER A 22 10.44 3.15 10.27
N GLU A 23 11.44 3.99 10.08
CA GLU A 23 11.41 5.41 10.46
C GLU A 23 10.46 6.21 9.58
N MET A 24 10.25 5.79 8.33
CA MET A 24 9.30 6.42 7.41
C MET A 24 7.83 6.21 7.81
N TYR A 25 7.55 5.28 8.73
CA TYR A 25 6.19 4.92 9.15
C TYR A 25 6.01 5.12 10.68
N PRO A 26 5.90 6.37 11.15
CA PRO A 26 5.73 6.69 12.57
C PRO A 26 4.46 6.13 13.21
N ASN A 27 3.42 5.91 12.40
CA ASN A 27 2.15 5.33 12.86
C ASN A 27 2.17 3.81 12.94
N ASP A 28 3.04 3.15 12.16
CA ASP A 28 3.13 1.69 12.10
C ASP A 28 4.22 1.12 13.02
N PHE A 29 5.19 1.95 13.44
CA PHE A 29 6.26 1.56 14.35
C PHE A 29 6.44 2.60 15.44
N SER A 30 6.39 2.16 16.70
CA SER A 30 6.79 2.97 17.85
C SER A 30 8.31 3.05 17.98
N ASN A 31 8.82 4.06 18.71
CA ASN A 31 10.25 4.17 18.96
C ASN A 31 10.83 2.96 19.70
N GLY A 32 10.05 2.36 20.61
CA GLY A 32 10.46 1.14 21.31
C GLY A 32 10.57 -0.05 20.34
N GLU A 33 9.59 -0.25 19.47
CA GLU A 33 9.61 -1.33 18.47
C GLU A 33 10.77 -1.17 17.48
N ARG A 34 11.14 0.05 17.08
CA ARG A 34 12.32 0.29 16.22
C ARG A 34 13.62 -0.19 16.86
N GLY A 35 13.77 0.03 18.17
CA GLY A 35 14.92 -0.47 18.93
C GLY A 35 14.98 -2.00 18.94
N CYS A 36 13.82 -2.66 19.11
CA CYS A 36 13.73 -4.13 19.08
C CYS A 36 13.93 -4.71 17.67
N LEU A 37 13.48 -4.01 16.62
CA LEU A 37 13.52 -4.47 15.23
C LEU A 37 14.93 -4.86 14.79
N LEU A 38 15.97 -4.14 15.23
CA LEU A 38 17.35 -4.46 14.89
C LEU A 38 17.78 -5.84 15.44
N GLY A 39 17.41 -6.13 16.69
CA GLY A 39 17.64 -7.43 17.32
C GLY A 39 16.86 -8.53 16.62
N ASP A 40 15.57 -8.30 16.39
CA ASP A 40 14.68 -9.23 15.70
C ASP A 40 15.20 -9.59 14.30
N LEU A 41 15.69 -8.60 13.54
CA LEU A 41 16.25 -8.83 12.20
C LEU A 41 17.49 -9.70 12.22
N THR A 42 18.34 -9.53 13.23
CA THR A 42 19.57 -10.32 13.39
C THR A 42 19.22 -11.78 13.67
N VAL A 43 18.34 -12.01 14.64
CA VAL A 43 17.90 -13.37 14.99
C VAL A 43 17.12 -14.01 13.85
N PHE A 44 16.26 -13.24 13.17
CA PHE A 44 15.51 -13.67 12.00
C PHE A 44 16.44 -14.16 10.88
N TYR A 45 17.48 -13.39 10.55
CA TYR A 45 18.43 -13.73 9.50
C TYR A 45 19.10 -15.08 9.75
N HIS A 46 19.57 -15.32 10.98
CA HIS A 46 20.18 -16.59 11.35
C HIS A 46 19.18 -17.75 11.34
N THR A 47 17.95 -17.53 11.83
CA THR A 47 16.90 -18.55 11.84
C THR A 47 16.53 -18.99 10.43
N VAL A 48 16.31 -18.02 9.54
CA VAL A 48 15.87 -18.25 8.15
C VAL A 48 16.97 -18.83 7.29
N LYS A 49 18.25 -18.55 7.57
CA LYS A 49 19.38 -19.18 6.85
C LYS A 49 19.53 -20.67 7.12
N VAL A 50 19.18 -21.11 8.33
CA VAL A 50 19.32 -22.52 8.75
C VAL A 50 18.13 -23.36 8.27
N ASP A 51 16.94 -22.77 8.20
CA ASP A 51 15.71 -23.46 7.83
C ASP A 51 15.62 -23.70 6.31
N ASP A 52 15.57 -24.98 5.93
CA ASP A 52 15.45 -25.43 4.54
C ASP A 52 14.22 -24.87 3.82
N LYS A 53 13.16 -24.54 4.55
CA LYS A 53 11.91 -23.98 3.98
C LYS A 53 12.08 -22.59 3.40
N PHE A 54 13.17 -21.89 3.75
CA PHE A 54 13.47 -20.56 3.23
C PHE A 54 14.59 -20.57 2.18
N LYS A 55 15.07 -21.75 1.79
CA LYS A 55 16.02 -21.89 0.68
C LYS A 55 15.31 -21.70 -0.66
N ASN A 56 16.01 -21.09 -1.62
CA ASN A 56 15.58 -20.94 -3.02
C ASN A 56 14.23 -20.20 -3.24
N LEU A 57 13.88 -19.24 -2.38
CA LEU A 57 12.69 -18.40 -2.58
C LEU A 57 12.88 -17.43 -3.75
N GLY A 58 11.86 -17.30 -4.61
CA GLY A 58 11.90 -16.48 -5.84
C GLY A 58 11.73 -14.98 -5.60
N GLY A 59 11.33 -14.58 -4.40
CA GLY A 59 11.24 -13.18 -4.02
C GLY A 59 10.52 -12.92 -2.71
N ILE A 60 10.22 -11.65 -2.46
CA ILE A 60 9.64 -11.16 -1.20
C ILE A 60 8.22 -11.72 -0.92
N THR A 61 7.45 -12.02 -1.97
CA THR A 61 6.13 -12.65 -1.83
C THR A 61 6.24 -14.10 -1.36
N ASP A 62 7.22 -14.84 -1.86
CA ASP A 62 7.46 -16.22 -1.43
C ASP A 62 7.99 -16.26 0.01
N LEU A 63 8.82 -15.29 0.39
CA LEU A 63 9.22 -15.11 1.79
C LEU A 63 8.01 -14.89 2.71
N ALA A 64 7.07 -14.03 2.31
CA ALA A 64 5.86 -13.79 3.10
C ALA A 64 5.01 -15.06 3.25
N ARG A 65 4.87 -15.84 2.16
CA ARG A 65 4.17 -17.13 2.20
C ARG A 65 4.87 -18.11 3.15
N ALA A 66 6.19 -18.28 3.01
CA ALA A 66 6.98 -19.16 3.85
C ALA A 66 6.87 -18.77 5.34
N MET A 67 6.97 -17.48 5.69
CA MET A 67 6.80 -17.01 7.07
C MET A 67 5.42 -17.31 7.67
N VAL A 68 4.37 -17.38 6.84
CA VAL A 68 3.03 -17.76 7.27
C VAL A 68 2.94 -19.26 7.52
N GLU A 69 3.42 -20.06 6.56
CA GLU A 69 3.40 -21.53 6.62
C GLU A 69 4.22 -22.10 7.78
N THR A 70 5.36 -21.48 8.10
CA THR A 70 6.23 -21.91 9.21
C THR A 70 5.82 -21.34 10.57
N GLY A 71 4.87 -20.39 10.60
CA GLY A 71 4.53 -19.66 11.83
C GLY A 71 5.55 -18.59 12.23
N THR A 72 6.63 -18.41 11.47
CA THR A 72 7.70 -17.42 11.75
C THR A 72 7.17 -15.98 11.82
N HIS A 73 6.07 -15.67 11.13
CA HIS A 73 5.38 -14.37 11.24
C HIS A 73 4.88 -14.03 12.65
N LYS A 74 4.61 -15.03 13.50
CA LYS A 74 4.22 -14.84 14.90
C LYS A 74 5.43 -14.65 15.81
N THR A 75 6.53 -15.33 15.49
CA THR A 75 7.80 -15.21 16.21
C THR A 75 8.49 -13.87 15.95
N PHE A 76 8.43 -13.37 14.72
CA PHE A 76 9.03 -12.09 14.30
C PHE A 76 7.95 -11.13 13.75
N PRO A 77 7.05 -10.62 14.61
CA PRO A 77 5.93 -9.80 14.17
C PRO A 77 6.38 -8.46 13.57
N LEU A 78 7.49 -7.89 14.04
CA LEU A 78 8.03 -6.63 13.52
C LEU A 78 8.63 -6.80 12.13
N VAL A 79 9.42 -7.86 11.91
CA VAL A 79 9.97 -8.20 10.58
C VAL A 79 8.84 -8.46 9.59
N TYR A 80 7.80 -9.20 10.02
CA TYR A 80 6.64 -9.46 9.18
C TYR A 80 5.82 -8.18 8.89
N ARG A 81 5.76 -7.22 9.82
CA ARG A 81 5.13 -5.91 9.58
C ARG A 81 5.87 -5.14 8.49
N VAL A 82 7.21 -5.08 8.54
CA VAL A 82 8.02 -4.45 7.48
C VAL A 82 7.78 -5.13 6.13
N LEU A 83 7.73 -6.47 6.12
CA LEU A 83 7.48 -7.26 4.92
C LEU A 83 6.11 -6.93 4.29
N LYS A 84 5.06 -6.83 5.11
CA LYS A 84 3.72 -6.44 4.64
C LYS A 84 3.70 -5.04 4.03
N LEU A 85 4.33 -4.06 4.68
CA LEU A 85 4.43 -2.70 4.14
C LEU A 85 5.19 -2.68 2.81
N ALA A 86 6.28 -3.44 2.70
CA ALA A 86 7.04 -3.59 1.46
C ALA A 86 6.19 -4.18 0.32
N LEU A 87 5.28 -5.11 0.62
CA LEU A 87 4.35 -5.71 -0.36
C LEU A 87 3.20 -4.78 -0.77
N VAL A 88 2.74 -3.92 0.14
CA VAL A 88 1.64 -2.96 -0.14
C VAL A 88 2.14 -1.77 -0.97
N LEU A 89 3.41 -1.40 -0.82
CA LEU A 89 3.99 -0.24 -1.49
C LEU A 89 3.80 -0.22 -3.02
N PRO A 90 4.13 -1.28 -3.78
CA PRO A 90 3.91 -1.30 -5.23
C PRO A 90 2.43 -1.08 -5.62
N VAL A 91 1.51 -1.58 -4.81
CA VAL A 91 0.06 -1.42 -5.05
C VAL A 91 -0.37 0.03 -4.80
N ALA A 92 0.13 0.63 -3.71
CA ALA A 92 -0.12 2.03 -3.40
C ALA A 92 0.46 2.95 -4.47
N THR A 93 1.70 2.72 -4.92
CA THR A 93 2.33 3.54 -5.99
C THR A 93 1.57 3.41 -7.30
N ALA A 94 1.19 2.21 -7.72
CA ALA A 94 0.41 2.00 -8.94
C ALA A 94 -0.97 2.69 -8.86
N THR A 95 -1.60 2.69 -7.68
CA THR A 95 -2.88 3.38 -7.46
C THR A 95 -2.72 4.89 -7.61
N VAL A 96 -1.67 5.47 -7.01
CA VAL A 96 -1.37 6.89 -7.11
C VAL A 96 -1.05 7.30 -8.55
N GLU A 97 -0.22 6.52 -9.26
CA GLU A 97 0.07 6.76 -10.69
C GLU A 97 -1.18 6.71 -11.57
N ARG A 98 -2.07 5.73 -11.32
CA ARG A 98 -3.37 5.63 -11.98
C ARG A 98 -4.21 6.89 -11.72
N CYS A 99 -4.28 7.36 -10.47
CA CYS A 99 -4.99 8.59 -10.13
C CYS A 99 -4.42 9.80 -10.87
N PHE A 100 -3.10 10.00 -10.89
CA PHE A 100 -2.48 11.11 -11.62
C PHE A 100 -2.72 11.04 -13.14
N SER A 101 -2.70 9.84 -13.72
CA SER A 101 -3.04 9.62 -15.12
C SER A 101 -4.49 10.04 -15.44
N LYS A 102 -5.46 9.64 -14.60
CA LYS A 102 -6.86 10.08 -14.72
C LYS A 102 -7.01 11.58 -14.50
N MET A 103 -6.29 12.14 -13.52
CA MET A 103 -6.31 13.57 -13.24
C MET A 103 -5.85 14.39 -14.44
N LYS A 104 -4.82 13.94 -15.16
CA LYS A 104 -4.34 14.57 -16.41
C LYS A 104 -5.40 14.58 -17.52
N LEU A 105 -6.29 13.58 -17.56
CA LEU A 105 -7.41 13.53 -18.51
C LEU A 105 -8.56 14.45 -18.10
N ILE A 106 -8.78 14.63 -16.79
CA ILE A 106 -9.85 15.49 -16.25
C ILE A 106 -9.45 16.97 -16.32
N LYS A 107 -8.21 17.29 -15.93
CA LYS A 107 -7.62 18.62 -16.01
C LYS A 107 -6.92 18.81 -17.35
N THR A 108 -7.68 19.25 -18.34
CA THR A 108 -7.14 19.74 -19.62
C THR A 108 -6.76 21.22 -19.52
N ASP A 109 -5.97 21.74 -20.47
CA ASP A 109 -5.59 23.16 -20.48
C ASP A 109 -6.81 24.10 -20.48
N LEU A 110 -7.88 23.71 -21.18
CA LEU A 110 -9.16 24.43 -21.21
C LEU A 110 -10.00 24.28 -19.93
N ARG A 111 -9.67 23.31 -19.06
CA ARG A 111 -10.43 22.94 -17.85
C ARG A 111 -9.53 22.91 -16.62
N ASN A 112 -8.63 23.89 -16.49
CA ASN A 112 -7.72 23.97 -15.35
C ASN A 112 -8.32 24.70 -14.12
N ARG A 113 -9.38 25.51 -14.31
CA ARG A 113 -10.11 26.22 -13.24
C ARG A 113 -11.31 25.41 -12.77
N MET A 114 -11.06 24.38 -11.96
CA MET A 114 -12.08 23.61 -11.27
C MET A 114 -11.82 23.67 -9.77
N GLY A 115 -12.88 23.80 -8.97
CA GLY A 115 -12.77 23.73 -7.52
C GLY A 115 -12.29 22.35 -7.05
N ASP A 116 -11.54 22.31 -5.95
CA ASP A 116 -10.91 21.09 -5.44
C ASP A 116 -11.94 20.00 -5.10
N GLU A 117 -13.10 20.38 -4.55
CA GLU A 117 -14.17 19.44 -4.26
C GLU A 117 -14.71 18.77 -5.53
N PHE A 118 -14.99 19.56 -6.56
CA PHE A 118 -15.48 19.03 -7.83
C PHE A 118 -14.44 18.14 -8.52
N LEU A 119 -13.17 18.55 -8.49
CA LEU A 119 -12.07 17.75 -9.02
C LEU A 119 -11.94 16.42 -8.28
N ASN A 120 -12.00 16.43 -6.95
CA ASN A 120 -11.90 15.23 -6.13
C ASN A 120 -13.03 14.25 -6.45
N ASN A 121 -14.26 14.75 -6.54
CA ASN A 121 -15.43 13.95 -6.93
C ASN A 121 -15.29 13.38 -8.35
N ALA A 122 -14.83 14.19 -9.32
CA ALA A 122 -14.61 13.72 -10.69
C ALA A 122 -13.50 12.67 -10.77
N LEU A 123 -12.42 12.84 -10.00
CA LEU A 123 -11.32 11.90 -9.93
C LEU A 123 -11.78 10.56 -9.34
N LEU A 124 -12.56 10.60 -8.26
CA LEU A 124 -13.14 9.41 -7.64
C LEU A 124 -14.00 8.63 -8.65
N CYS A 125 -14.86 9.30 -9.40
CA CYS A 125 -15.66 8.69 -10.47
C CYS A 125 -14.82 8.07 -11.58
N ALA A 126 -13.69 8.70 -11.94
CA ALA A 126 -12.82 8.22 -13.02
C ALA A 126 -11.93 7.05 -12.61
N VAL A 127 -11.50 7.01 -11.34
CA VAL A 127 -10.65 5.96 -10.77
C VAL A 127 -11.48 4.73 -10.43
N GLU A 128 -12.66 4.92 -9.82
CA GLU A 128 -13.56 3.86 -9.37
C GLU A 128 -14.71 3.60 -10.36
N LYS A 129 -14.48 3.89 -11.65
CA LYS A 129 -15.50 3.81 -12.71
C LYS A 129 -16.26 2.47 -12.70
N GLU A 130 -15.55 1.36 -12.53
CA GLU A 130 -16.16 0.01 -12.50
C GLU A 130 -17.11 -0.19 -11.32
N SER A 131 -16.83 0.43 -10.19
CA SER A 131 -17.70 0.42 -9.01
C SER A 131 -18.96 1.25 -9.28
N PHE A 132 -18.83 2.42 -9.92
CA PHE A 132 -19.96 3.28 -10.27
C PHE A 132 -20.86 2.68 -11.36
N LEU A 133 -20.32 1.90 -12.30
CA LEU A 133 -21.12 1.20 -13.31
C LEU A 133 -22.09 0.17 -12.72
N LYS A 134 -21.88 -0.27 -11.48
CA LYS A 134 -22.78 -1.19 -10.76
C LYS A 134 -23.97 -0.49 -10.10
N VAL A 135 -23.92 0.84 -9.98
CA VAL A 135 -24.98 1.63 -9.36
C VAL A 135 -26.10 1.84 -10.38
N LYS A 136 -27.35 1.55 -10.00
CA LYS A 136 -28.50 1.78 -10.88
C LYS A 136 -28.79 3.27 -10.98
N GLU A 137 -29.07 3.73 -12.20
CA GLU A 137 -29.43 5.13 -12.47
C GLU A 137 -30.71 5.53 -11.72
N GLU A 138 -31.66 4.60 -11.58
CA GLU A 138 -32.91 4.79 -10.83
C GLU A 138 -32.66 5.19 -9.37
N ASP A 139 -31.70 4.54 -8.71
CA ASP A 139 -31.35 4.82 -7.31
C ASP A 139 -30.71 6.20 -7.17
N VAL A 140 -29.88 6.59 -8.14
CA VAL A 140 -29.26 7.92 -8.19
C VAL A 140 -30.34 8.99 -8.38
N MET A 141 -31.27 8.78 -9.31
CA MET A 141 -32.37 9.71 -9.56
C MET A 141 -33.29 9.86 -8.34
N ALA A 142 -33.70 8.74 -7.72
CA ALA A 142 -34.55 8.76 -6.55
C ALA A 142 -33.88 9.52 -5.39
N ARG A 143 -32.59 9.26 -5.15
CA ARG A 143 -31.81 9.98 -4.13
C ARG A 143 -31.67 11.46 -4.45
N PHE A 144 -31.41 11.81 -5.72
CA PHE A 144 -31.30 13.20 -6.15
C PHE A 144 -32.63 13.96 -5.96
N GLN A 145 -33.75 13.35 -6.33
CA GLN A 145 -35.09 13.94 -6.18
C GLN A 145 -35.49 14.15 -4.71
N ALA A 146 -35.02 13.28 -3.81
CA ALA A 146 -35.26 13.38 -2.37
C ALA A 146 -34.54 14.56 -1.69
N PHE A 147 -33.56 15.21 -2.36
CA PHE A 147 -32.94 16.43 -1.82
C PHE A 147 -33.94 17.58 -1.79
N LYS A 148 -34.13 18.15 -0.59
CA LYS A 148 -35.09 19.24 -0.32
C LYS A 148 -34.65 20.60 -0.88
N ASN A 149 -33.35 20.84 -1.03
CA ASN A 149 -32.79 22.05 -1.64
C ASN A 149 -32.15 21.71 -2.99
N ARG A 150 -32.87 22.04 -4.08
CA ARG A 150 -32.47 21.72 -5.47
C ARG A 150 -31.75 22.88 -6.19
N ARG A 151 -31.51 24.00 -5.51
CA ARG A 151 -30.74 25.11 -6.07
C ARG A 151 -29.26 24.82 -5.88
N GLY A 152 -28.64 24.20 -6.89
CA GLY A 152 -27.19 24.29 -7.04
C GLY A 152 -26.84 25.73 -7.38
N ASN A 153 -25.96 26.36 -6.59
CA ASN A 153 -25.30 27.57 -7.03
C ASN A 153 -24.37 27.18 -8.18
N ILE A 154 -24.88 27.36 -9.39
CA ILE A 154 -24.05 27.50 -10.57
C ILE A 154 -23.58 28.95 -10.51
N PHE A 155 -22.26 29.16 -10.60
CA PHE A 155 -21.46 30.38 -10.37
C PHE A 155 -20.77 30.44 -9.01
#